data_AF-A0ABC9FS05-F1
#
_entry.id   AF-A0ABC9FS05-F1
#
_cell.length_a   1.000
_cell.length_b   1.000
_cell.length_c   1.000
_cell.angle_alpha   90.00
_cell.angle_beta   90.00
_cell.angle_gamma   90.00
#
_symmetry.space_group_name_H-M   'P 1'
#
loop_
_entity.id
_entity.type
_entity.pdbx_description
1 polymer ?
#
loop_
_entity_poly.entity_id
_entity_poly.type
_entity_poly.pdbx_seq_one_letter_code
_entity_poly.pdbx_strand_id
1 'polypeptide(L)'
;MDSSPSSSGRPPSHPQGARAPLLMLRNPSPRANISMDDDTVKLLKAAYNGDVPQFKKLAKRLEKAGKSMAEVVVGMEAPLHRGYGPLHYAALRGKVEMCKFLIKDLKFSVDTTEALGMTPLMLAIQYRRSAVGRLLLGHGADPNKTCSNGSTPLHMAASLDTCEGAKLLLSKGAYVDPMWEQKTPLFLACQCGNDRMMELLLRHRADPNAAVLLAHTPLKAATSAHSLKGAELLIKPNSAVLSAQTHTPLKAATYAHSLKGVELLIKAGADVNAGHPSTALMLAAFAGYTDCIKCLLKAGADANIPDNKGTVAVEIAAIQGLQECVEILFPVTAPLARVADWSIDGITQHAKITRSNPQDHLLQEDGKPDFEADGDAAFSERDYARALTLYTKALETDPDNSTLYAKMSLCSLHTGDKGKALDDAGTYKGMQPNLSKSCYAQGAALILMKEYDRACEALMSGLHLDFGSKPTDIAYSGDHQ
;
A
#
# COMPACT_ATOMS: atom_id res chain seq x y z
N MET A 1 22.91 35.98 46.62
CA MET A 1 21.58 35.55 47.08
C MET A 1 20.59 36.28 46.18
N ASP A 2 20.45 35.81 44.94
CA ASP A 2 19.53 34.73 44.53
C ASP A 2 18.10 35.25 44.41
N SER A 3 17.33 35.06 43.34
CA SER A 3 17.53 34.51 42.00
C SER A 3 16.34 35.05 41.18
N SER A 4 16.55 35.37 39.90
CA SER A 4 15.46 35.66 38.96
C SER A 4 14.79 34.35 38.51
N PRO A 5 13.46 34.23 38.37
CA PRO A 5 12.86 33.09 37.69
C PRO A 5 12.73 33.38 36.19
N SER A 6 13.50 32.63 35.41
CA SER A 6 13.35 32.46 33.97
C SER A 6 12.02 31.76 33.65
N SER A 7 11.16 32.37 32.83
CA SER A 7 10.05 31.66 32.17
C SER A 7 10.32 31.59 30.66
N SER A 8 11.09 30.58 30.28
CA SER A 8 11.23 30.12 28.90
C SER A 8 10.02 29.25 28.53
N GLY A 9 8.95 29.89 28.10
CA GLY A 9 7.79 29.21 27.53
C GLY A 9 8.11 28.67 26.13
N ARG A 10 8.58 27.42 26.05
CA ARG A 10 8.51 26.63 24.81
C ARG A 10 7.03 26.47 24.42
N PRO A 11 6.64 26.70 23.16
CA PRO A 11 5.31 26.31 22.72
C PRO A 11 5.18 24.78 22.71
N PRO A 12 3.98 24.25 22.96
CA PRO A 12 3.76 22.81 23.12
C PRO A 12 4.09 22.07 21.83
N SER A 13 4.82 20.96 22.00
CA SER A 13 5.14 20.01 20.95
C SER A 13 3.86 19.45 20.33
N HIS A 14 3.62 19.76 19.06
CA HIS A 14 2.59 19.11 18.26
C HIS A 14 2.81 17.59 18.22
N PRO A 15 1.74 16.78 18.29
CA PRO A 15 1.84 15.33 18.21
C PRO A 15 2.33 14.94 16.81
N GLN A 16 3.31 14.04 16.78
CA GLN A 16 3.87 13.45 15.57
C GLN A 16 2.82 12.56 14.88
N GLY A 17 1.92 13.19 14.12
CA GLY A 17 1.01 12.52 13.20
C GLY A 17 1.64 12.40 11.81
N ALA A 18 1.70 11.16 11.31
CA ALA A 18 1.90 10.78 9.91
C ALA A 18 2.85 11.65 9.07
N ARG A 19 4.14 11.29 9.02
CA ARG A 19 5.04 11.75 7.95
C ARG A 19 4.50 11.26 6.61
N ALA A 20 4.07 12.19 5.75
CA ALA A 20 3.88 11.92 4.33
C ALA A 20 5.15 11.27 3.75
N PRO A 21 5.04 10.28 2.84
CA PRO A 21 6.21 9.70 2.18
C PRO A 21 7.04 10.83 1.57
N LEU A 22 8.35 10.81 1.84
CA LEU A 22 9.35 11.80 1.41
C LEU A 22 9.35 11.96 -0.13
N LEU A 23 8.41 12.75 -0.66
CA LEU A 23 8.46 13.26 -2.02
C LEU A 23 9.42 14.44 -2.05
N MET A 24 10.72 14.12 -2.13
CA MET A 24 11.78 14.90 -2.77
C MET A 24 11.67 16.43 -2.56
N LEU A 25 11.52 16.88 -1.31
CA LEU A 25 11.63 18.29 -0.95
C LEU A 25 13.10 18.65 -0.76
N ARG A 26 13.79 18.95 -1.85
CA ARG A 26 14.99 19.79 -1.79
C ARG A 26 14.94 20.82 -2.91
N ASN A 27 14.76 22.08 -2.54
CA ASN A 27 14.95 23.22 -3.43
C ASN A 27 16.40 23.16 -3.97
N PRO A 28 16.63 23.09 -5.29
CA PRO A 28 17.98 23.24 -5.81
C PRO A 28 18.34 24.73 -5.70
N SER A 29 19.17 25.07 -4.71
CA SER A 29 19.87 26.35 -4.71
C SER A 29 21.07 26.24 -5.66
N PRO A 30 21.26 27.20 -6.58
CA PRO A 30 22.38 27.19 -7.50
C PRO A 30 23.61 27.78 -6.79
N ARG A 31 24.39 26.95 -6.09
CA ARG A 31 25.73 27.34 -5.61
C ARG A 31 26.70 26.17 -5.66
N ALA A 32 27.48 26.06 -6.74
CA ALA A 32 28.94 25.90 -6.73
C ALA A 32 29.49 25.64 -8.15
N ASN A 33 30.71 26.15 -8.37
CA ASN A 33 31.47 26.25 -9.62
C ASN A 33 31.69 24.94 -10.39
N ILE A 34 31.17 24.86 -11.61
CA ILE A 34 31.69 24.05 -12.72
C ILE A 34 31.56 24.91 -14.00
N SER A 35 32.59 24.94 -14.83
CA SER A 35 32.66 25.75 -16.07
C SER A 35 31.70 25.23 -17.14
N MET A 36 30.39 25.44 -16.93
CA MET A 36 29.42 25.51 -18.01
C MET A 36 29.72 26.77 -18.82
N ASP A 37 29.52 26.75 -20.14
CA ASP A 37 29.56 28.00 -20.88
C ASP A 37 28.49 28.95 -20.31
N ASP A 38 28.90 30.16 -19.99
CA ASP A 38 28.10 31.16 -19.29
C ASP A 38 26.77 31.45 -20.02
N ASP A 39 26.71 31.30 -21.34
CA ASP A 39 25.48 31.50 -22.12
C ASP A 39 24.46 30.38 -21.93
N THR A 40 24.86 29.11 -21.77
CA THR A 40 23.93 28.00 -21.48
C THR A 40 23.27 28.16 -20.10
N VAL A 41 24.05 28.52 -19.08
CA VAL A 41 23.51 28.80 -17.74
C VAL A 41 22.55 29.99 -17.77
N LYS A 42 22.94 31.06 -18.46
CA LYS A 42 22.09 32.23 -18.66
C LYS A 42 20.80 31.90 -19.40
N LEU A 43 20.86 31.01 -20.39
CA LEU A 43 19.69 30.58 -21.17
C LEU A 43 18.70 29.81 -20.28
N LEU A 44 19.17 28.86 -19.47
CA LEU A 44 18.31 28.13 -18.53
C LEU A 44 17.75 29.04 -17.45
N LYS A 45 18.53 30.01 -16.96
CA LYS A 45 18.05 31.05 -16.04
C LYS A 45 16.98 31.92 -16.68
N ALA A 46 17.10 32.26 -17.96
CA ALA A 46 16.06 32.97 -18.71
C ALA A 46 14.78 32.13 -18.80
N ALA A 47 14.87 30.82 -19.07
CA ALA A 47 13.71 29.91 -19.05
C ALA A 47 13.04 29.85 -17.66
N TYR A 48 13.85 29.70 -16.60
CA TYR A 48 13.40 29.70 -15.22
C TYR A 48 12.68 31.00 -14.82
N ASN A 49 13.21 32.14 -15.25
CA ASN A 49 12.62 33.45 -14.99
C ASN A 49 11.42 33.76 -15.91
N GLY A 50 11.32 33.10 -17.06
CA GLY A 50 10.33 33.36 -18.09
C GLY A 50 10.68 34.54 -19.00
N ASP A 51 11.95 34.91 -19.11
CA ASP A 51 12.43 36.01 -19.96
C ASP A 51 12.58 35.55 -21.41
N VAL A 52 11.48 35.59 -22.17
CA VAL A 52 11.44 35.17 -23.57
C VAL A 52 12.39 36.00 -24.46
N PRO A 53 12.47 37.34 -24.34
CA PRO A 53 13.44 38.13 -25.11
C PRO A 53 14.90 37.72 -24.87
N GLN A 54 15.30 37.56 -23.60
CA GLN A 54 16.66 37.14 -23.26
C GLN A 54 16.94 35.73 -23.76
N PHE A 55 15.98 34.81 -23.62
CA PHE A 55 16.10 33.46 -24.13
C PHE A 55 16.31 33.45 -25.64
N LYS A 56 15.50 34.20 -26.41
CA LYS A 56 15.65 34.34 -27.88
C LYS A 56 17.03 34.87 -28.27
N LYS A 57 17.54 35.87 -27.55
CA LYS A 57 18.87 36.45 -27.81
C LYS A 57 19.98 35.41 -27.59
N LEU A 58 19.90 34.64 -26.50
CA LEU A 58 20.89 33.62 -26.15
C LEU A 58 20.82 32.40 -27.09
N ALA A 59 19.62 31.93 -27.43
CA ALA A 59 19.42 30.83 -28.37
C ALA A 59 20.07 31.13 -29.74
N LYS A 60 19.83 32.32 -30.31
CA LYS A 60 20.46 32.75 -31.57
C LYS A 60 21.98 32.82 -31.50
N ARG A 61 22.55 33.16 -30.32
CA ARG A 61 24.01 33.20 -30.14
C ARG A 61 24.60 31.78 -30.12
N LEU A 62 23.93 30.86 -29.45
CA LEU A 62 24.34 29.45 -29.38
C LEU A 62 24.25 28.77 -30.76
N GLU A 63 23.18 29.03 -31.51
CA GLU A 63 23.03 28.56 -32.89
C GLU A 63 24.16 29.08 -33.80
N LYS A 64 24.50 30.38 -33.71
CA LYS A 64 25.65 30.96 -34.43
C LYS A 64 26.99 30.35 -34.03
N ALA A 65 27.11 29.86 -32.80
CA ALA A 65 28.29 29.16 -32.32
C ALA A 65 28.29 27.66 -32.71
N GLY A 66 27.34 27.22 -33.53
CA GLY A 66 27.24 25.84 -34.02
C GLY A 66 26.66 24.84 -33.03
N LYS A 67 26.12 25.29 -31.88
CA LYS A 67 25.47 24.42 -30.90
C LYS A 67 24.00 24.25 -31.24
N SER A 68 23.54 23.01 -31.42
CA SER A 68 22.11 22.76 -31.64
C SER A 68 21.30 22.96 -30.36
N MET A 69 20.01 23.31 -30.48
CA MET A 69 19.17 23.45 -29.29
C MET A 69 18.94 22.12 -28.55
N ALA A 70 19.11 20.99 -29.24
CA ALA A 70 19.14 19.67 -28.62
C ALA A 70 20.42 19.44 -27.80
N GLU A 71 21.59 19.88 -28.27
CA GLU A 71 22.87 19.78 -27.52
C GLU A 71 22.87 20.59 -26.23
N VAL A 72 22.22 21.75 -26.21
CA VAL A 72 22.07 22.57 -24.98
C VAL A 72 21.19 21.87 -23.94
N VAL A 73 20.33 20.94 -24.37
CA VAL A 73 19.51 20.08 -23.49
C VAL A 73 20.30 18.86 -23.00
N VAL A 74 21.21 18.30 -23.81
CA VAL A 74 21.97 17.08 -23.51
C VAL A 74 23.25 17.35 -22.72
N GLY A 75 23.85 18.54 -22.79
CA GLY A 75 25.13 18.88 -22.13
C GLY A 75 25.11 18.95 -20.58
N MET A 76 24.12 18.34 -19.92
CA MET A 76 23.89 18.41 -18.48
C MET A 76 24.01 17.06 -17.76
N GLU A 77 24.76 16.10 -18.31
CA GLU A 77 25.07 14.82 -17.64
C GLU A 77 26.11 14.97 -16.52
N ALA A 78 25.98 16.00 -15.67
CA ALA A 78 26.79 16.14 -14.46
C ALA A 78 25.95 15.75 -13.23
N PRO A 79 26.50 14.98 -12.28
CA PRO A 79 25.77 14.26 -11.22
C PRO A 79 25.02 15.12 -10.19
N LEU A 80 24.96 16.44 -10.37
CA LEU A 80 24.33 17.40 -9.45
C LEU A 80 23.16 18.20 -10.05
N HIS A 81 23.00 18.19 -11.38
CA HIS A 81 21.81 18.73 -12.03
C HIS A 81 20.97 17.56 -12.50
N ARG A 82 19.70 17.49 -12.08
CA ARG A 82 18.76 16.42 -12.46
C ARG A 82 18.51 16.30 -13.98
N GLY A 83 19.24 16.99 -14.86
CA GLY A 83 18.99 17.01 -16.30
C GLY A 83 17.80 17.89 -16.71
N TYR A 84 17.48 18.92 -15.92
CA TYR A 84 16.36 19.82 -16.23
C TYR A 84 16.67 20.71 -17.43
N GLY A 85 16.03 20.42 -18.57
CA GLY A 85 16.01 21.33 -19.73
C GLY A 85 15.15 22.61 -19.53
N PRO A 86 15.17 23.54 -20.50
CA PRO A 86 14.41 24.79 -20.46
C PRO A 86 12.92 24.62 -20.15
N LEU A 87 12.27 23.62 -20.76
CA LEU A 87 10.84 23.37 -20.59
C LEU A 87 10.51 22.88 -19.17
N HIS A 88 11.38 22.07 -18.56
CA HIS A 88 11.24 21.65 -17.16
C HIS A 88 11.27 22.85 -16.20
N TYR A 89 12.24 23.75 -16.35
CA TYR A 89 12.34 24.95 -15.50
C TYR A 89 11.17 25.90 -15.69
N ALA A 90 10.77 26.16 -16.94
CA ALA A 90 9.62 26.99 -17.25
C ALA A 90 8.34 26.40 -16.64
N ALA A 91 8.15 25.07 -16.72
CA ALA A 91 6.99 24.40 -16.17
C ALA A 91 6.97 24.41 -14.64
N LEU A 92 8.08 24.07 -13.98
CA LEU A 92 8.26 24.14 -12.53
C LEU A 92 7.90 25.54 -11.97
N ARG A 93 8.35 26.58 -12.68
CA ARG A 93 8.15 27.99 -12.28
C ARG A 93 6.82 28.60 -12.76
N GLY A 94 5.99 27.84 -13.49
CA GLY A 94 4.69 28.31 -13.96
C GLY A 94 4.77 29.38 -15.06
N LYS A 95 5.83 29.41 -15.86
CA LYS A 95 6.07 30.43 -16.89
C LYS A 95 5.33 30.07 -18.18
N VAL A 96 4.05 30.40 -18.24
CA VAL A 96 3.13 30.02 -19.35
C VAL A 96 3.64 30.48 -20.72
N GLU A 97 3.99 31.76 -20.88
CA GLU A 97 4.45 32.29 -22.17
C GLU A 97 5.79 31.69 -22.60
N MET A 98 6.69 31.39 -21.64
CA MET A 98 7.93 30.69 -21.94
C MET A 98 7.66 29.25 -22.39
N CYS A 99 6.78 28.50 -21.71
CA CYS A 99 6.39 27.16 -22.14
C CYS A 99 5.78 27.16 -23.54
N LYS A 100 4.87 28.11 -23.80
CA LYS A 100 4.24 28.32 -25.10
C LYS A 100 5.28 28.58 -26.19
N PHE A 101 6.23 29.46 -25.93
CA PHE A 101 7.33 29.77 -26.83
C PHE A 101 8.19 28.54 -27.14
N LEU A 102 8.64 27.82 -26.10
CA LEU A 102 9.48 26.63 -26.25
C LEU A 102 8.79 25.54 -27.09
N ILE A 103 7.50 25.31 -26.88
CA ILE A 103 6.73 24.26 -27.57
C ILE A 103 6.35 24.69 -28.99
N LYS A 104 5.76 25.88 -29.16
CA LYS A 104 5.22 26.31 -30.46
C LYS A 104 6.29 26.79 -31.42
N ASP A 105 7.24 27.58 -30.93
CA ASP A 105 8.21 28.27 -31.79
C ASP A 105 9.48 27.45 -31.92
N LEU A 106 9.96 26.84 -30.83
CA LEU A 106 11.19 26.03 -30.83
C LEU A 106 10.97 24.52 -30.94
N LYS A 107 9.70 24.07 -31.03
CA LYS A 107 9.33 22.65 -31.25
C LYS A 107 9.92 21.69 -30.21
N PHE A 108 10.11 22.14 -28.97
CA PHE A 108 10.52 21.25 -27.88
C PHE A 108 9.49 20.14 -27.70
N SER A 109 9.96 18.91 -27.53
CA SER A 109 9.10 17.78 -27.17
C SER A 109 8.42 18.08 -25.83
N VAL A 110 7.08 18.01 -25.83
CA VAL A 110 6.26 18.31 -24.65
C VAL A 110 6.49 17.28 -23.53
N ASP A 111 6.83 16.05 -23.90
CA ASP A 111 7.10 14.91 -23.01
C ASP A 111 8.60 14.61 -22.91
N THR A 112 9.45 15.63 -23.06
CA THR A 112 10.85 15.56 -22.65
C THR A 112 10.95 15.11 -21.20
N THR A 113 11.99 14.35 -20.87
CA THR A 113 12.22 13.83 -19.53
C THR A 113 13.58 14.26 -19.02
N GLU A 114 13.66 14.53 -17.73
CA GLU A 114 14.92 14.68 -17.01
C GLU A 114 15.47 13.33 -16.53
N ALA A 115 16.56 13.30 -15.76
CA ALA A 115 17.31 12.09 -15.43
C ALA A 115 16.50 11.05 -14.63
N LEU A 116 15.51 11.46 -13.83
CA LEU A 116 14.60 10.57 -13.11
C LEU A 116 13.28 10.33 -13.87
N GLY A 117 13.22 10.68 -15.15
CA GLY A 117 12.06 10.45 -16.01
C GLY A 117 10.92 11.45 -15.80
N MET A 118 11.10 12.52 -15.01
CA MET A 118 10.04 13.51 -14.78
C MET A 118 9.79 14.33 -16.04
N THR A 119 8.51 14.48 -16.41
CA THR A 119 8.10 15.34 -17.53
C THR A 119 7.82 16.77 -17.05
N PRO A 120 7.80 17.78 -17.95
CA PRO A 120 7.30 19.11 -17.63
C PRO A 120 5.88 19.09 -17.03
N LEU A 121 5.02 18.15 -17.46
CA LEU A 121 3.67 17.99 -16.93
C LEU A 121 3.70 17.57 -15.47
N MET A 122 4.53 16.58 -15.10
CA MET A 122 4.68 16.15 -13.71
C MET A 122 5.16 17.30 -12.81
N LEU A 123 6.14 18.09 -13.27
CA LEU A 123 6.60 19.27 -12.53
C LEU A 123 5.48 20.32 -12.39
N ALA A 124 4.69 20.53 -13.45
CA ALA A 124 3.54 21.44 -13.37
C ALA A 124 2.50 20.96 -12.33
N ILE A 125 2.23 19.65 -12.23
CA ILE A 125 1.34 19.06 -11.23
C ILE A 125 1.93 19.20 -9.82
N GLN A 126 3.18 18.76 -9.63
CA GLN A 126 3.90 18.81 -8.34
C GLN A 126 3.93 20.21 -7.73
N TYR A 127 4.18 21.22 -8.56
CA TYR A 127 4.28 22.62 -8.14
C TYR A 127 2.98 23.41 -8.33
N ARG A 128 1.84 22.74 -8.54
CA ARG A 128 0.49 23.32 -8.64
C ARG A 128 0.36 24.41 -9.71
N ARG A 129 1.03 24.25 -10.86
CA ARG A 129 1.05 25.17 -12.00
C ARG A 129 -0.06 24.83 -13.00
N SER A 130 -1.32 24.94 -12.59
CA SER A 130 -2.47 24.48 -13.39
C SER A 130 -2.57 25.11 -14.78
N ALA A 131 -2.17 26.38 -14.95
CA ALA A 131 -2.16 27.04 -16.25
C ALA A 131 -1.13 26.40 -17.21
N VAL A 132 0.04 26.04 -16.70
CA VAL A 132 1.04 25.30 -17.49
C VAL A 132 0.57 23.88 -17.76
N GLY A 133 0.02 23.18 -16.75
CA GLY A 133 -0.53 21.83 -16.96
C GLY A 133 -1.57 21.80 -18.09
N ARG A 134 -2.49 22.79 -18.13
CA ARG A 134 -3.48 22.92 -19.21
C ARG A 134 -2.82 23.15 -20.56
N LEU A 135 -1.79 24.00 -20.61
CA LEU A 135 -1.05 24.28 -21.83
C LEU A 135 -0.34 23.02 -22.35
N LEU A 136 0.35 22.28 -21.48
CA LEU A 136 1.08 21.07 -21.84
C LEU A 136 0.13 19.98 -22.37
N LEU A 137 -0.95 19.68 -21.64
CA LEU A 137 -1.96 18.72 -22.08
C LEU A 137 -2.70 19.17 -23.35
N GLY A 138 -2.93 20.48 -23.51
CA GLY A 138 -3.48 21.04 -24.74
C GLY A 138 -2.53 20.92 -25.94
N HIS A 139 -1.24 20.67 -25.70
CA HIS A 139 -0.21 20.42 -26.69
C HIS A 139 0.20 18.95 -26.79
N GLY A 140 -0.62 18.03 -26.25
CA GLY A 140 -0.44 16.59 -26.43
C GLY A 140 0.53 15.93 -25.45
N ALA A 141 0.82 16.56 -24.30
CA ALA A 141 1.52 15.86 -23.22
C ALA A 141 0.74 14.61 -22.82
N ASP A 142 1.42 13.47 -22.70
CA ASP A 142 0.81 12.22 -22.26
C ASP A 142 0.50 12.28 -20.74
N PRO A 143 -0.78 12.24 -20.32
CA PRO A 143 -1.15 12.27 -18.91
C PRO A 143 -0.79 10.98 -18.15
N ASN A 144 -0.39 9.91 -18.85
CA ASN A 144 -0.09 8.60 -18.30
C ASN A 144 1.40 8.27 -18.28
N LYS A 145 2.25 9.08 -18.93
CA LYS A 145 3.68 8.84 -18.99
C LYS A 145 4.26 8.71 -17.59
N THR A 146 5.03 7.66 -17.32
CA THR A 146 5.60 7.40 -16.00
C THR A 146 6.99 8.00 -15.85
N CYS A 147 7.38 8.39 -14.64
CA CYS A 147 8.78 8.66 -14.33
C CYS A 147 9.55 7.34 -14.13
N SER A 148 10.86 7.40 -13.92
CA SER A 148 11.73 6.21 -13.93
C SER A 148 11.40 5.17 -12.86
N ASN A 149 10.63 5.53 -11.83
CA ASN A 149 10.16 4.58 -10.80
C ASN A 149 8.78 3.96 -11.11
N GLY A 150 8.19 4.25 -12.28
CA GLY A 150 6.87 3.76 -12.70
C GLY A 150 5.69 4.59 -12.20
N SER A 151 5.90 5.69 -11.46
CA SER A 151 4.80 6.54 -10.96
C SER A 151 4.21 7.42 -12.06
N THR A 152 2.88 7.49 -12.13
CA THR A 152 2.15 8.36 -13.08
C THR A 152 1.89 9.75 -12.50
N PRO A 153 1.56 10.76 -13.33
CA PRO A 153 1.15 12.08 -12.86
C PRO A 153 -0.06 12.03 -11.91
N LEU A 154 -0.96 11.05 -12.07
CA LEU A 154 -2.13 10.91 -11.20
C LEU A 154 -1.76 10.37 -9.81
N HIS A 155 -0.80 9.46 -9.69
CA HIS A 155 -0.24 9.06 -8.39
C HIS A 155 0.38 10.24 -7.64
N MET A 156 1.16 11.05 -8.36
CA MET A 156 1.75 12.28 -7.81
C MET A 156 0.66 13.26 -7.38
N ALA A 157 -0.38 13.43 -8.19
CA ALA A 157 -1.47 14.32 -7.86
C ALA A 157 -2.20 13.87 -6.59
N ALA A 158 -2.43 12.55 -6.45
CA ALA A 158 -3.12 11.95 -5.33
C ALA A 158 -2.35 12.08 -4.00
N SER A 159 -1.05 11.78 -4.01
CA SER A 159 -0.19 11.90 -2.82
C SER A 159 0.00 13.33 -2.34
N LEU A 160 0.04 14.30 -3.26
CA LEU A 160 0.21 15.73 -2.94
C LEU A 160 -1.10 16.49 -2.71
N ASP A 161 -2.25 15.82 -2.77
CA ASP A 161 -3.58 16.45 -2.75
C ASP A 161 -3.72 17.64 -3.73
N THR A 162 -3.34 17.41 -4.99
CA THR A 162 -3.50 18.40 -6.06
C THR A 162 -4.78 18.12 -6.85
N CYS A 163 -5.94 18.29 -6.21
CA CYS A 163 -7.26 18.00 -6.80
C CYS A 163 -7.47 18.65 -8.18
N GLU A 164 -7.04 19.90 -8.38
CA GLU A 164 -7.14 20.56 -9.70
C GLU A 164 -6.22 19.94 -10.76
N GLY A 165 -5.05 19.44 -10.35
CA GLY A 165 -4.15 18.68 -11.21
C GLY A 165 -4.76 17.33 -11.59
N ALA A 166 -5.29 16.59 -10.61
CA ALA A 166 -5.98 15.32 -10.85
C ALA A 166 -7.20 15.47 -11.77
N LYS A 167 -8.07 16.47 -11.54
CA LYS A 167 -9.21 16.79 -12.44
C LYS A 167 -8.74 17.00 -13.87
N LEU A 168 -7.68 17.78 -14.03
CA LEU A 168 -7.14 18.10 -15.34
C LEU A 168 -6.60 16.85 -16.04
N LEU A 169 -5.83 16.03 -15.33
CA LEU A 169 -5.30 14.75 -15.85
C LEU A 169 -6.43 13.81 -16.28
N LEU A 170 -7.43 13.59 -15.41
CA LEU A 170 -8.58 12.73 -15.68
C LEU A 170 -9.41 13.24 -16.87
N SER A 171 -9.60 14.56 -16.98
CA SER A 171 -10.28 15.17 -18.13
C SER A 171 -9.54 15.00 -19.47
N LYS A 172 -8.28 14.57 -19.42
CA LYS A 172 -7.40 14.39 -20.58
C LYS A 172 -7.01 12.93 -20.83
N GLY A 173 -7.70 11.98 -20.20
CA GLY A 173 -7.51 10.55 -20.45
C GLY A 173 -6.44 9.90 -19.57
N ALA A 174 -6.13 10.48 -18.40
CA ALA A 174 -5.38 9.74 -17.38
C ALA A 174 -6.18 8.50 -16.94
N TYR A 175 -5.52 7.34 -16.89
CA TYR A 175 -6.08 6.16 -16.27
C TYR A 175 -6.38 6.46 -14.81
N VAL A 176 -7.55 6.03 -14.32
CA VAL A 176 -7.97 6.33 -12.94
C VAL A 176 -7.29 5.39 -11.92
N ASP A 177 -7.03 4.13 -12.32
CA ASP A 177 -6.41 3.08 -11.49
C ASP A 177 -5.08 2.52 -12.05
N PRO A 178 -4.11 3.37 -12.47
CA PRO A 178 -2.78 2.87 -12.79
C PRO A 178 -2.15 2.29 -11.52
N MET A 179 -1.30 1.28 -11.67
CA MET A 179 -0.60 0.64 -10.55
C MET A 179 0.85 1.10 -10.48
N TRP A 180 1.27 1.60 -9.32
CA TRP A 180 2.67 1.90 -9.01
C TRP A 180 3.04 1.31 -7.66
N GLU A 181 4.05 0.44 -7.61
CA GLU A 181 4.38 -0.36 -6.41
C GLU A 181 3.14 -1.05 -5.81
N GLN A 182 2.29 -1.58 -6.69
CA GLN A 182 1.00 -2.18 -6.34
C GLN A 182 -0.01 -1.23 -5.68
N LYS A 183 0.16 0.09 -5.75
CA LYS A 183 -0.78 1.09 -5.20
C LYS A 183 -1.47 1.84 -6.33
N THR A 184 -2.77 2.08 -6.21
CA THR A 184 -3.51 3.01 -7.07
C THR A 184 -3.43 4.45 -6.56
N PRO A 185 -3.79 5.45 -7.38
CA PRO A 185 -3.97 6.82 -6.91
C PRO A 185 -4.98 6.93 -5.76
N LEU A 186 -6.08 6.15 -5.80
CA LEU A 186 -7.06 6.13 -4.71
C LEU A 186 -6.44 5.60 -3.41
N PHE A 187 -5.65 4.52 -3.49
CA PHE A 187 -4.92 4.00 -2.34
C PHE A 187 -3.99 5.06 -1.72
N LEU A 188 -3.21 5.78 -2.55
CA LEU A 188 -2.34 6.86 -2.07
C LEU A 188 -3.12 8.00 -1.42
N ALA A 189 -4.25 8.40 -2.00
CA ALA A 189 -5.13 9.40 -1.41
C ALA A 189 -5.63 8.93 -0.03
N CYS A 190 -6.04 7.66 0.10
CA CYS A 190 -6.48 7.04 1.35
C CYS A 190 -5.36 7.03 2.41
N GLN A 191 -4.16 6.58 2.03
CA GLN A 191 -3.00 6.52 2.93
C GLN A 191 -2.60 7.91 3.45
N CYS A 192 -2.75 8.95 2.63
CA CYS A 192 -2.46 10.33 3.02
C CYS A 192 -3.63 11.05 3.72
N GLY A 193 -4.82 10.44 3.81
CA GLY A 193 -6.01 11.09 4.38
C GLY A 193 -6.60 12.21 3.51
N ASN A 194 -6.38 12.17 2.19
CA ASN A 194 -6.77 13.24 1.26
C ASN A 194 -8.23 13.11 0.80
N ASP A 195 -9.19 13.41 1.67
CA ASP A 195 -10.63 13.16 1.45
C ASP A 195 -11.18 13.74 0.13
N ARG A 196 -10.81 14.98 -0.20
CA ARG A 196 -11.27 15.64 -1.43
C ARG A 196 -10.74 14.94 -2.68
N MET A 197 -9.52 14.43 -2.61
CA MET A 197 -8.94 13.62 -3.68
C MET A 197 -9.64 12.26 -3.79
N MET A 198 -9.93 11.60 -2.67
CA MET A 198 -10.68 10.35 -2.67
C MET A 198 -12.04 10.53 -3.35
N GLU A 199 -12.79 11.56 -2.97
CA GLU A 199 -14.08 11.88 -3.58
C GLU A 199 -13.96 12.13 -5.09
N LEU A 200 -12.93 12.89 -5.50
CA LEU A 200 -12.68 13.14 -6.90
C LEU A 200 -12.42 11.84 -7.68
N LEU A 201 -11.53 10.99 -7.19
CA LEU A 201 -11.16 9.72 -7.84
C LEU A 201 -12.37 8.77 -7.93
N LEU A 202 -13.16 8.65 -6.85
CA LEU A 202 -14.38 7.84 -6.84
C LEU A 202 -15.44 8.35 -7.81
N ARG A 203 -15.61 9.67 -7.95
CA ARG A 203 -16.49 10.26 -8.98
C ARG A 203 -16.04 9.92 -10.40
N HIS A 204 -14.74 9.67 -10.59
CA HIS A 204 -14.16 9.21 -11.85
C HIS A 204 -14.05 7.68 -11.96
N ARG A 205 -14.82 6.94 -11.13
CA ARG A 205 -14.91 5.47 -11.13
C ARG A 205 -13.61 4.74 -10.77
N ALA A 206 -12.77 5.33 -9.93
CA ALA A 206 -11.67 4.60 -9.30
C ALA A 206 -12.22 3.39 -8.54
N ASP A 207 -11.62 2.22 -8.77
CA ASP A 207 -11.99 0.99 -8.10
C ASP A 207 -11.62 1.09 -6.60
N PRO A 208 -12.62 1.13 -5.68
CA PRO A 208 -12.36 1.19 -4.25
C PRO A 208 -11.68 -0.09 -3.71
N ASN A 209 -11.60 -1.15 -4.51
CA ASN A 209 -11.07 -2.45 -4.15
C ASN A 209 -9.79 -2.83 -4.89
N ALA A 210 -9.26 -1.98 -5.79
CA ALA A 210 -8.04 -2.28 -6.54
C ALA A 210 -6.93 -2.69 -5.55
N ALA A 211 -6.69 -4.00 -5.51
CA ALA A 211 -6.01 -4.63 -4.39
C ALA A 211 -4.51 -4.51 -4.53
N VAL A 212 -3.86 -4.10 -3.45
CA VAL A 212 -2.42 -4.31 -3.23
C VAL A 212 -2.27 -5.73 -2.67
N LEU A 213 -1.27 -6.49 -3.12
CA LEU A 213 -0.92 -7.83 -2.60
C LEU A 213 -1.15 -7.93 -1.07
N LEU A 214 -1.74 -9.03 -0.60
CA LEU A 214 -1.94 -9.36 0.83
C LEU A 214 -2.86 -8.41 1.63
N ALA A 215 -4.13 -8.27 1.21
CA ALA A 215 -5.20 -7.69 2.05
C ALA A 215 -5.02 -6.20 2.44
N HIS A 216 -4.33 -5.40 1.62
CA HIS A 216 -4.20 -3.95 1.78
C HIS A 216 -5.14 -3.22 0.81
N THR A 217 -6.37 -2.94 1.25
CA THR A 217 -7.37 -2.19 0.47
C THR A 217 -7.30 -0.68 0.73
N PRO A 218 -7.80 0.17 -0.19
CA PRO A 218 -7.99 1.60 0.07
C PRO A 218 -8.77 1.89 1.37
N LEU A 219 -9.79 1.07 1.69
CA LEU A 219 -10.56 1.21 2.93
C LEU A 219 -9.69 0.99 4.18
N LYS A 220 -8.80 -0.02 4.17
CA LYS A 220 -7.84 -0.26 5.24
C LYS A 220 -6.88 0.93 5.38
N ALA A 221 -6.37 1.45 4.27
CA ALA A 221 -5.48 2.61 4.27
C ALA A 221 -6.15 3.87 4.85
N ALA A 222 -7.39 4.17 4.45
CA ALA A 222 -8.16 5.31 4.98
C ALA A 222 -8.42 5.17 6.48
N THR A 223 -8.75 3.96 6.92
CA THR A 223 -9.00 3.65 8.33
C THR A 223 -7.73 3.79 9.18
N SER A 224 -6.60 3.25 8.72
CA SER A 224 -5.30 3.41 9.39
C SER A 224 -4.79 4.85 9.38
N ALA A 225 -5.19 5.66 8.40
CA ALA A 225 -4.91 7.10 8.35
C ALA A 225 -5.86 7.94 9.21
N HIS A 226 -6.82 7.32 9.92
CA HIS A 226 -7.89 7.98 10.68
C HIS A 226 -8.78 8.90 9.82
N SER A 227 -8.84 8.70 8.51
CA SER A 227 -9.74 9.43 7.61
C SER A 227 -11.15 8.83 7.70
N LEU A 228 -11.97 9.41 8.59
CA LEU A 228 -13.37 9.02 8.76
C LEU A 228 -14.17 9.26 7.48
N LYS A 229 -13.93 10.40 6.82
CA LYS A 229 -14.65 10.74 5.59
C LYS A 229 -14.24 9.83 4.44
N GLY A 230 -12.98 9.48 4.32
CA GLY A 230 -12.48 8.50 3.37
C GLY A 230 -13.10 7.13 3.58
N ALA A 231 -13.17 6.66 4.84
CA ALA A 231 -13.86 5.42 5.17
C ALA A 231 -15.34 5.47 4.76
N GLU A 232 -16.09 6.53 5.10
CA GLU A 232 -17.49 6.71 4.64
C GLU A 232 -17.63 6.66 3.12
N LEU A 233 -16.74 7.35 2.40
CA LEU A 233 -16.76 7.42 0.93
C LEU A 233 -16.52 6.07 0.28
N LEU A 234 -15.70 5.21 0.89
CA LEU A 234 -15.38 3.87 0.41
C LEU A 234 -16.40 2.82 0.84
N ILE A 235 -17.09 3.04 1.95
CA ILE A 235 -18.17 2.18 2.46
C ILE A 235 -19.44 2.29 1.60
N LYS A 236 -19.87 3.52 1.25
CA LYS A 236 -21.11 3.75 0.48
C LYS A 236 -21.21 2.97 -0.83
N PRO A 237 -20.14 2.81 -1.62
CA PRO A 237 -20.16 1.97 -2.83
C PRO A 237 -19.92 0.47 -2.59
N ASN A 238 -19.64 -0.01 -1.36
CA ASN A 238 -18.98 -1.31 -1.13
C ASN A 238 -19.62 -2.22 -0.05
N SER A 239 -20.95 -2.32 0.02
CA SER A 239 -21.64 -3.15 1.04
C SER A 239 -21.35 -4.66 0.99
N ALA A 240 -20.63 -5.16 -0.04
CA ALA A 240 -20.42 -6.60 -0.26
C ALA A 240 -19.03 -7.14 0.17
N VAL A 241 -18.05 -6.29 0.52
CA VAL A 241 -16.61 -6.71 0.59
C VAL A 241 -16.00 -6.65 2.00
N LEU A 242 -16.79 -6.44 3.06
CA LEU A 242 -16.25 -6.30 4.42
C LEU A 242 -15.70 -7.62 5.03
N SER A 243 -15.75 -8.75 4.32
CA SER A 243 -15.37 -10.08 4.80
C SER A 243 -14.08 -10.64 4.15
N ALA A 244 -12.91 -10.09 4.50
CA ALA A 244 -11.63 -10.76 4.25
C ALA A 244 -11.08 -11.36 5.55
N GLN A 245 -10.90 -12.69 5.57
CA GLN A 245 -10.95 -13.55 6.77
C GLN A 245 -9.77 -13.48 7.76
N THR A 246 -8.78 -12.60 7.59
CA THR A 246 -7.66 -12.45 8.58
C THR A 246 -7.35 -11.01 8.98
N HIS A 247 -7.61 -10.03 8.10
CA HIS A 247 -7.38 -8.60 8.35
C HIS A 247 -8.57 -7.76 7.89
N THR A 248 -9.60 -7.64 8.74
CA THR A 248 -10.79 -6.85 8.45
C THR A 248 -10.53 -5.34 8.63
N PRO A 249 -11.25 -4.47 7.90
CA PRO A 249 -11.24 -3.02 8.15
C PRO A 249 -11.57 -2.67 9.61
N LEU A 250 -12.46 -3.47 10.23
CA LEU A 250 -12.85 -3.31 11.63
C LEU A 250 -11.64 -3.49 12.56
N LYS A 251 -10.82 -4.54 12.37
CA LYS A 251 -9.57 -4.73 13.12
C LYS A 251 -8.59 -3.56 12.93
N ALA A 252 -8.48 -3.02 11.73
CA ALA A 252 -7.61 -1.86 11.46
C ALA A 252 -8.10 -0.59 12.18
N ALA A 253 -9.41 -0.35 12.21
CA ALA A 253 -10.00 0.76 12.97
C ALA A 253 -9.74 0.62 14.47
N THR A 254 -9.90 -0.60 14.99
CA THR A 254 -9.63 -0.91 16.40
C THR A 254 -8.15 -0.75 16.73
N TYR A 255 -7.24 -1.26 15.89
CA TYR A 255 -5.79 -1.10 16.07
C TYR A 255 -5.37 0.37 16.04
N ALA A 256 -5.99 1.17 15.16
CA ALA A 256 -5.80 2.62 15.12
C ALA A 256 -6.51 3.36 16.25
N HIS A 257 -7.12 2.68 17.23
CA HIS A 257 -7.89 3.27 18.33
C HIS A 257 -8.98 4.26 17.85
N SER A 258 -9.53 4.03 16.65
CA SER A 258 -10.54 4.91 16.06
C SER A 258 -11.93 4.41 16.42
N LEU A 259 -12.45 4.79 17.60
CA LEU A 259 -13.82 4.46 18.01
C LEU A 259 -14.84 4.85 16.93
N LYS A 260 -14.65 6.03 16.34
CA LYS A 260 -15.55 6.51 15.29
C LYS A 260 -15.46 5.68 14.00
N GLY A 261 -14.26 5.22 13.64
CA GLY A 261 -14.06 4.28 12.53
C GLY A 261 -14.75 2.94 12.80
N VAL A 262 -14.62 2.42 14.03
CA VAL A 262 -15.31 1.21 14.49
C VAL A 262 -16.84 1.36 14.37
N GLU A 263 -17.41 2.45 14.89
CA GLU A 263 -18.85 2.74 14.77
C GLU A 263 -19.34 2.81 13.32
N LEU A 264 -18.56 3.45 12.45
CA LEU A 264 -18.92 3.61 11.04
C LEU A 264 -18.90 2.27 10.31
N LEU A 265 -17.89 1.43 10.56
CA LEU A 265 -17.79 0.10 9.95
C LEU A 265 -18.88 -0.84 10.45
N ILE A 266 -19.23 -0.78 11.74
CA ILE A 266 -20.38 -1.53 12.28
C ILE A 266 -21.69 -1.08 11.61
N LYS A 267 -21.92 0.23 11.49
CA LYS A 267 -23.10 0.77 10.78
C LYS A 267 -23.14 0.37 9.31
N ALA A 268 -21.97 0.11 8.71
CA ALA A 268 -21.82 -0.36 7.34
C ALA A 268 -22.11 -1.86 7.16
N GLY A 269 -22.38 -2.60 8.25
CA GLY A 269 -22.60 -4.05 8.20
C GLY A 269 -21.30 -4.86 8.25
N ALA A 270 -20.20 -4.32 8.78
CA ALA A 270 -19.01 -5.12 9.03
C ALA A 270 -19.34 -6.27 10.00
N ASP A 271 -18.93 -7.49 9.65
CA ASP A 271 -19.00 -8.62 10.56
C ASP A 271 -18.07 -8.39 11.75
N VAL A 272 -18.66 -8.23 12.93
CA VAL A 272 -17.97 -7.93 14.20
C VAL A 272 -17.13 -9.08 14.72
N ASN A 273 -17.41 -10.31 14.28
CA ASN A 273 -16.75 -11.54 14.70
C ASN A 273 -15.74 -12.07 13.68
N ALA A 274 -15.65 -11.44 12.50
CA ALA A 274 -14.71 -11.84 11.46
C ALA A 274 -13.24 -11.52 11.78
N GLY A 275 -12.33 -12.21 11.08
CA GLY A 275 -10.89 -11.93 11.13
C GLY A 275 -10.10 -12.82 12.09
N HIS A 276 -10.52 -14.07 12.28
CA HIS A 276 -9.79 -15.10 13.02
C HIS A 276 -8.31 -15.20 12.55
N PRO A 277 -7.36 -15.57 13.44
CA PRO A 277 -7.55 -16.00 14.83
C PRO A 277 -7.76 -14.91 15.87
N SER A 278 -7.58 -13.63 15.53
CA SER A 278 -7.72 -12.54 16.51
C SER A 278 -8.83 -11.57 16.11
N THR A 279 -9.91 -11.51 16.88
CA THR A 279 -11.07 -10.66 16.60
C THR A 279 -10.79 -9.19 16.93
N ALA A 280 -11.64 -8.27 16.45
CA ALA A 280 -11.56 -6.86 16.84
C ALA A 280 -11.74 -6.67 18.36
N LEU A 281 -12.57 -7.50 18.99
CA LEU A 281 -12.79 -7.48 20.44
C LEU A 281 -11.51 -7.85 21.22
N MET A 282 -10.78 -8.87 20.78
CA MET A 282 -9.48 -9.25 21.37
C MET A 282 -8.44 -8.15 21.23
N LEU A 283 -8.36 -7.48 20.07
CA LEU A 283 -7.43 -6.36 19.88
C LEU A 283 -7.75 -5.20 20.82
N ALA A 284 -9.04 -4.86 20.99
CA ALA A 284 -9.47 -3.84 21.92
C ALA A 284 -9.15 -4.22 23.38
N ALA A 285 -9.34 -5.50 23.74
CA ALA A 285 -9.01 -6.03 25.06
C ALA A 285 -7.50 -6.01 25.33
N PHE A 286 -6.67 -6.38 24.35
CA PHE A 286 -5.21 -6.32 24.44
C PHE A 286 -4.70 -4.90 24.63
N ALA A 287 -5.29 -3.93 23.91
CA ALA A 287 -4.84 -2.54 23.93
C ALA A 287 -5.51 -1.67 25.02
N GLY A 288 -6.51 -2.19 25.73
CA GLY A 288 -7.24 -1.47 26.78
C GLY A 288 -8.25 -0.44 26.28
N TYR A 289 -8.79 -0.62 25.08
CA TYR A 289 -9.72 0.33 24.46
C TYR A 289 -11.16 0.08 24.90
N THR A 290 -11.49 0.46 26.13
CA THR A 290 -12.80 0.17 26.78
C THR A 290 -14.00 0.69 25.99
N ASP A 291 -13.90 1.85 25.34
CA ASP A 291 -14.96 2.38 24.48
C ASP A 291 -15.17 1.53 23.22
N CYS A 292 -14.09 1.02 22.63
CA CYS A 292 -14.17 0.10 21.49
C CYS A 292 -14.77 -1.25 21.92
N ILE A 293 -14.40 -1.77 23.10
CA ILE A 293 -15.00 -2.99 23.67
C ILE A 293 -16.51 -2.81 23.83
N LYS A 294 -16.95 -1.74 24.50
CA LYS A 294 -18.38 -1.42 24.69
C LYS A 294 -19.13 -1.31 23.36
N CYS A 295 -18.52 -0.66 22.37
CA CYS A 295 -19.09 -0.50 21.04
C CYS A 295 -19.24 -1.84 20.30
N LEU A 296 -18.20 -2.68 20.30
CA LEU A 296 -18.19 -3.99 19.66
C LEU A 296 -19.18 -4.96 20.30
N LEU A 297 -19.24 -5.02 21.64
CA LEU A 297 -20.20 -5.86 22.37
C LEU A 297 -21.65 -5.44 22.07
N LYS A 298 -21.93 -4.14 22.05
CA LYS A 298 -23.25 -3.62 21.67
C LYS A 298 -23.66 -4.01 20.25
N ALA A 299 -22.68 -4.22 19.37
CA ALA A 299 -22.88 -4.64 17.99
C ALA A 299 -22.93 -6.17 17.80
N GLY A 300 -22.88 -6.96 18.89
CA GLY A 300 -22.99 -8.43 18.83
C GLY A 300 -21.64 -9.16 18.71
N ALA A 301 -20.54 -8.52 19.11
CA ALA A 301 -19.26 -9.23 19.20
C ALA A 301 -19.33 -10.34 20.25
N ASP A 302 -18.93 -11.56 19.89
CA ASP A 302 -18.89 -12.72 20.78
C ASP A 302 -17.58 -12.72 21.58
N ALA A 303 -17.71 -12.60 22.90
CA ALA A 303 -16.60 -12.59 23.84
C ALA A 303 -15.92 -13.96 24.03
N ASN A 304 -16.54 -15.03 23.53
CA ASN A 304 -16.13 -16.42 23.75
C ASN A 304 -15.33 -17.00 22.58
N ILE A 305 -15.20 -16.26 21.48
CA ILE A 305 -14.34 -16.69 20.36
C ILE A 305 -12.90 -16.79 20.88
N PRO A 306 -12.24 -17.95 20.77
CA PRO A 306 -10.86 -18.11 21.22
C PRO A 306 -9.86 -17.79 20.11
N ASP A 307 -8.67 -17.31 20.47
CA ASP A 307 -7.56 -17.18 19.53
C ASP A 307 -6.91 -18.53 19.20
N ASN A 308 -5.81 -18.52 18.44
CA ASN A 308 -5.09 -19.73 18.09
C ASN A 308 -4.45 -20.46 19.29
N LYS A 309 -4.40 -19.83 20.46
CA LYS A 309 -3.93 -20.41 21.72
C LYS A 309 -5.07 -20.82 22.65
N GLY A 310 -6.32 -20.72 22.19
CA GLY A 310 -7.49 -20.98 23.04
C GLY A 310 -7.85 -19.81 23.97
N THR A 311 -7.19 -18.65 23.84
CA THR A 311 -7.34 -17.51 24.74
C THR A 311 -8.51 -16.64 24.29
N VAL A 312 -9.40 -16.26 25.21
CA VAL A 312 -10.54 -15.37 24.90
C VAL A 312 -10.26 -13.92 25.35
N ALA A 313 -11.12 -12.98 24.94
CA ALA A 313 -10.89 -11.55 25.17
C ALA A 313 -10.71 -11.17 26.65
N VAL A 314 -11.47 -11.78 27.58
CA VAL A 314 -11.38 -11.49 29.02
C VAL A 314 -10.05 -11.95 29.61
N GLU A 315 -9.49 -13.06 29.14
CA GLU A 315 -8.17 -13.55 29.58
C GLU A 315 -7.05 -12.66 29.06
N ILE A 316 -7.16 -12.19 27.81
CA ILE A 316 -6.22 -11.22 27.26
C ILE A 316 -6.19 -9.96 28.14
N ALA A 317 -7.35 -9.41 28.49
CA ALA A 317 -7.45 -8.25 29.38
C ALA A 317 -6.83 -8.53 30.77
N ALA A 318 -7.09 -9.71 31.35
CA ALA A 318 -6.55 -10.11 32.63
C ALA A 318 -5.01 -10.28 32.59
N ILE A 319 -4.46 -10.90 31.55
CA ILE A 319 -3.01 -11.07 31.33
C ILE A 319 -2.31 -9.72 31.21
N GLN A 320 -2.93 -8.76 30.52
CA GLN A 320 -2.41 -7.39 30.40
C GLN A 320 -2.56 -6.58 31.70
N GLY A 321 -3.37 -7.03 32.66
CA GLY A 321 -3.65 -6.33 33.91
C GLY A 321 -4.64 -5.16 33.74
N LEU A 322 -5.51 -5.23 32.74
CA LEU A 322 -6.46 -4.18 32.39
C LEU A 322 -7.80 -4.40 33.11
N GLN A 323 -7.85 -4.01 34.39
CA GLN A 323 -8.99 -4.25 35.29
C GLN A 323 -10.35 -3.82 34.70
N GLU A 324 -10.45 -2.60 34.18
CA GLU A 324 -11.70 -2.10 33.60
C GLU A 324 -12.17 -2.95 32.40
N CYS A 325 -11.24 -3.47 31.59
CA CYS A 325 -11.58 -4.35 30.48
C CYS A 325 -12.09 -5.71 30.97
N VAL A 326 -11.50 -6.26 32.04
CA VAL A 326 -11.97 -7.49 32.69
C VAL A 326 -13.38 -7.30 33.22
N GLU A 327 -13.65 -6.20 33.91
CA GLU A 327 -14.98 -5.88 34.46
C GLU A 327 -16.06 -5.75 33.37
N ILE A 328 -15.71 -5.23 32.18
CA ILE A 328 -16.63 -5.13 31.04
C ILE A 328 -16.86 -6.50 30.37
N LEU A 329 -15.80 -7.31 30.21
CA LEU A 329 -15.84 -8.55 29.43
C LEU A 329 -16.31 -9.77 30.25
N PHE A 330 -16.03 -9.81 31.56
CA PHE A 330 -16.37 -10.93 32.42
C PHE A 330 -17.87 -11.29 32.42
N PRO A 331 -18.81 -10.33 32.54
CA PRO A 331 -20.24 -10.65 32.57
C PRO A 331 -20.80 -11.22 31.26
N VAL A 332 -20.09 -11.03 30.15
CA VAL A 332 -20.48 -11.48 28.80
C VAL A 332 -19.67 -12.69 28.33
N THR A 333 -18.77 -13.21 29.15
CA THR A 333 -17.96 -14.40 28.86
C THR A 333 -18.47 -15.60 29.65
N ALA A 334 -18.61 -16.74 28.99
CA ALA A 334 -18.96 -17.99 29.62
C ALA A 334 -17.83 -18.48 30.55
N PRO A 335 -18.16 -19.17 31.66
CA PRO A 335 -17.16 -19.73 32.55
C PRO A 335 -16.15 -20.63 31.82
N LEU A 336 -14.87 -20.34 32.00
CA LEU A 336 -13.79 -21.10 31.39
C LEU A 336 -13.39 -22.28 32.29
N ALA A 337 -13.45 -23.51 31.78
CA ALA A 337 -13.17 -24.72 32.57
C ALA A 337 -11.78 -24.75 33.22
N ARG A 338 -10.78 -24.06 32.63
CA ARG A 338 -9.41 -23.95 33.15
C ARG A 338 -9.26 -22.95 34.32
N VAL A 339 -10.27 -22.12 34.56
CA VAL A 339 -10.29 -21.15 35.66
C VAL A 339 -11.18 -21.70 36.77
N ALA A 340 -10.55 -22.30 37.79
CA ALA A 340 -11.27 -23.00 38.87
C ALA A 340 -12.15 -22.06 39.72
N ASP A 341 -11.69 -20.82 39.96
CA ASP A 341 -12.45 -19.76 40.60
C ASP A 341 -12.94 -18.78 39.52
N TRP A 342 -14.17 -18.97 39.04
CA TRP A 342 -14.77 -18.07 38.05
C TRP A 342 -15.30 -16.79 38.72
N SER A 343 -14.36 -15.93 39.11
CA SER A 343 -14.58 -14.57 39.60
C SER A 343 -13.57 -13.62 38.95
N ILE A 344 -13.79 -12.30 39.07
CA ILE A 344 -12.83 -11.30 38.57
C ILE A 344 -11.46 -11.49 39.23
N ASP A 345 -11.44 -11.76 40.54
CA ASP A 345 -10.20 -12.05 41.26
C ASP A 345 -9.59 -13.38 40.79
N GLY A 346 -10.39 -14.43 40.65
CA GLY A 346 -9.94 -15.74 40.21
C GLY A 346 -9.33 -15.74 38.81
N ILE A 347 -9.95 -15.08 37.83
CA ILE A 347 -9.37 -14.95 36.47
C ILE A 347 -8.12 -14.07 36.47
N THR A 348 -8.07 -13.04 37.32
CA THR A 348 -6.89 -12.18 37.46
C THR A 348 -5.72 -12.94 38.08
N GLN A 349 -5.98 -13.82 39.06
CA GLN A 349 -4.95 -14.70 39.64
C GLN A 349 -4.50 -15.76 38.64
N HIS A 350 -5.43 -16.38 37.90
CA HIS A 350 -5.10 -17.31 36.81
C HIS A 350 -4.17 -16.65 35.79
N ALA A 351 -4.50 -15.44 35.35
CA ALA A 351 -3.68 -14.68 34.41
C ALA A 351 -2.28 -14.31 34.96
N LYS A 352 -2.16 -14.03 36.26
CA LYS A 352 -0.85 -13.81 36.91
C LYS A 352 0.01 -15.07 36.87
N ILE A 353 -0.58 -16.24 37.14
CA ILE A 353 0.12 -17.53 37.06
C ILE A 353 0.60 -17.78 35.62
N THR A 354 -0.26 -17.59 34.63
CA THR A 354 0.07 -17.68 33.20
C THR A 354 1.20 -16.72 32.79
N ARG A 355 1.23 -15.51 33.36
CA ARG A 355 2.27 -14.50 33.09
C ARG A 355 3.61 -14.80 33.79
N SER A 356 3.57 -15.41 34.96
CA SER A 356 4.73 -15.77 35.77
C SER A 356 5.43 -17.06 35.32
N ASN A 357 4.76 -17.89 34.53
CA ASN A 357 5.29 -19.18 34.09
C ASN A 357 5.14 -19.36 32.56
N PRO A 358 6.00 -18.72 31.74
CA PRO A 358 5.93 -18.82 30.28
C PRO A 358 6.16 -20.23 29.72
N GLN A 359 6.65 -21.16 30.56
CA GLN A 359 7.10 -22.51 30.19
C GLN A 359 6.14 -23.64 30.59
N ASP A 360 5.09 -23.39 31.37
CA ASP A 360 4.18 -24.44 31.89
C ASP A 360 2.82 -24.53 31.16
N HIS A 361 2.70 -23.95 29.96
CA HIS A 361 1.70 -24.40 28.98
C HIS A 361 2.18 -25.55 28.08
N LEU A 362 3.30 -26.16 28.46
CA LEU A 362 3.59 -27.57 28.21
C LEU A 362 3.28 -28.24 29.56
N LEU A 363 2.16 -28.91 29.81
CA LEU A 363 1.74 -30.15 29.15
C LEU A 363 0.35 -30.52 29.68
N GLN A 364 -0.60 -30.78 28.77
CA GLN A 364 -1.39 -32.01 28.64
C GLN A 364 -2.69 -31.76 27.85
N GLU A 365 -2.52 -31.40 26.58
CA GLU A 365 -3.06 -32.23 25.50
C GLU A 365 -1.83 -32.68 24.68
N ASP A 366 -1.80 -33.94 24.27
CA ASP A 366 -0.61 -34.67 23.80
C ASP A 366 0.30 -33.86 22.86
N GLY A 367 1.47 -33.47 23.37
CA GLY A 367 2.46 -32.68 22.67
C GLY A 367 3.09 -33.43 21.51
N LYS A 368 2.49 -33.30 20.33
CA LYS A 368 3.26 -33.31 19.09
C LYS A 368 3.72 -31.88 18.81
N PRO A 369 5.02 -31.63 18.58
CA PRO A 369 5.48 -30.34 18.10
C PRO A 369 4.70 -29.93 16.83
N ASP A 370 4.08 -28.75 16.86
CA ASP A 370 3.38 -28.17 15.71
C ASP A 370 4.44 -27.55 14.77
N PHE A 371 5.06 -28.44 14.01
CA PHE A 371 6.09 -28.05 13.05
C PHE A 371 5.56 -27.15 11.93
N GLU A 372 4.25 -27.14 11.68
CA GLU A 372 3.65 -26.22 10.71
C GLU A 372 3.65 -24.79 11.24
N ALA A 373 3.19 -24.58 12.48
CA ALA A 373 3.22 -23.27 13.12
C ALA A 373 4.64 -22.73 13.33
N ASP A 374 5.58 -23.59 13.73
CA ASP A 374 7.00 -23.21 13.85
C ASP A 374 7.60 -22.87 12.47
N GLY A 375 7.19 -23.58 11.43
CA GLY A 375 7.55 -23.29 10.04
C GLY A 375 7.02 -21.93 9.58
N ASP A 376 5.78 -21.59 9.90
CA ASP A 376 5.15 -20.30 9.57
C ASP A 376 5.86 -19.13 10.27
N ALA A 377 6.29 -19.33 11.52
CA ALA A 377 7.09 -18.37 12.27
C ALA A 377 8.47 -18.15 11.61
N ALA A 378 9.18 -19.23 11.28
CA ALA A 378 10.47 -19.15 10.58
C ALA A 378 10.35 -18.50 9.19
N PHE A 379 9.27 -18.78 8.46
CA PHE A 379 8.98 -18.15 7.18
C PHE A 379 8.81 -16.63 7.32
N SER A 380 8.09 -16.20 8.35
CA SER A 380 7.87 -14.78 8.66
C SER A 380 9.17 -14.04 9.02
N GLU A 381 10.12 -14.75 9.63
CA GLU A 381 11.48 -14.26 9.93
C GLU A 381 12.43 -14.27 8.72
N ARG A 382 11.96 -14.73 7.55
CA ARG A 382 12.74 -14.94 6.32
C ARG A 382 13.83 -16.01 6.45
N ASP A 383 13.74 -16.88 7.45
CA ASP A 383 14.58 -18.05 7.58
C ASP A 383 13.95 -19.24 6.82
N TYR A 384 14.01 -19.16 5.49
CA TYR A 384 13.33 -20.12 4.61
C TYR A 384 13.94 -21.53 4.69
N ALA A 385 15.21 -21.66 5.06
CA ALA A 385 15.85 -22.96 5.24
C ALA A 385 15.34 -23.67 6.50
N ARG A 386 15.19 -22.92 7.60
CA ARG A 386 14.57 -23.42 8.83
C ARG A 386 13.09 -23.71 8.62
N ALA A 387 12.35 -22.83 7.94
CA ALA A 387 10.95 -23.04 7.61
C ALA A 387 10.73 -24.33 6.80
N LEU A 388 11.55 -24.54 5.75
CA LEU A 388 11.50 -25.76 4.94
C LEU A 388 11.75 -27.03 5.76
N THR A 389 12.69 -26.99 6.70
CA THR A 389 13.00 -28.11 7.60
C THR A 389 11.81 -28.43 8.51
N LEU A 390 11.13 -27.41 9.01
CA LEU A 390 9.98 -27.55 9.89
C LEU A 390 8.76 -28.04 9.12
N TYR A 391 8.44 -27.48 7.95
CA TYR A 391 7.35 -28.01 7.12
C TYR A 391 7.57 -29.45 6.67
N THR A 392 8.82 -29.87 6.42
CA THR A 392 9.13 -31.27 6.11
C THR A 392 8.78 -32.18 7.29
N LYS A 393 9.08 -31.77 8.53
CA LYS A 393 8.68 -32.51 9.73
C LYS A 393 7.17 -32.47 9.98
N ALA A 394 6.50 -31.37 9.63
CA ALA A 394 5.04 -31.29 9.67
C ALA A 394 4.41 -32.29 8.70
N LEU A 395 5.01 -32.45 7.52
CA LEU A 395 4.56 -33.39 6.50
C LEU A 395 4.77 -34.86 6.92
N GLU A 396 5.82 -35.17 7.69
CA GLU A 396 6.00 -36.49 8.30
C GLU A 396 4.85 -36.85 9.27
N THR A 397 4.22 -35.83 9.87
CA THR A 397 3.08 -36.01 10.79
C THR A 397 1.71 -35.98 10.10
N ASP A 398 1.58 -35.24 8.99
CA ASP A 398 0.37 -35.15 8.18
C ASP A 398 0.71 -35.09 6.68
N PRO A 399 0.94 -36.26 6.04
CA PRO A 399 1.33 -36.33 4.62
C PRO A 399 0.26 -35.83 3.64
N ASP A 400 -1.00 -35.80 4.08
CA ASP A 400 -2.15 -35.42 3.25
C ASP A 400 -2.43 -33.91 3.28
N ASN A 401 -1.69 -33.14 4.09
CA ASN A 401 -1.80 -31.69 4.15
C ASN A 401 -1.21 -31.03 2.89
N SER A 402 -2.07 -30.87 1.89
CA SER A 402 -1.74 -30.23 0.62
C SER A 402 -1.15 -28.80 0.79
N THR A 403 -1.49 -28.08 1.86
CA THR A 403 -1.00 -26.71 2.05
C THR A 403 0.47 -26.64 2.46
N LEU A 404 1.02 -27.70 3.08
CA LEU A 404 2.44 -27.80 3.38
C LEU A 404 3.29 -27.84 2.12
N TYR A 405 2.85 -28.56 1.07
CA TYR A 405 3.53 -28.57 -0.23
C TYR A 405 3.56 -27.17 -0.87
N ALA A 406 2.48 -26.38 -0.72
CA ALA A 406 2.47 -25.00 -1.18
C ALA A 406 3.50 -24.12 -0.42
N LYS A 407 3.56 -24.27 0.91
CA LYS A 407 4.48 -23.55 1.78
C LYS A 407 5.95 -23.95 1.51
N MET A 408 6.21 -25.24 1.31
CA MET A 408 7.54 -25.79 0.97
C MET A 408 8.00 -25.35 -0.41
N SER A 409 7.11 -25.36 -1.41
CA SER A 409 7.40 -24.84 -2.75
C SER A 409 7.87 -23.38 -2.66
N LEU A 410 7.13 -22.54 -1.93
CA LEU A 410 7.48 -21.13 -1.75
C LEU A 410 8.81 -20.92 -1.03
N CYS A 411 9.11 -21.72 0.01
CA CYS A 411 10.43 -21.71 0.66
C CYS A 411 11.55 -22.06 -0.32
N SER A 412 11.35 -23.09 -1.14
CA SER A 412 12.31 -23.56 -2.14
C SER A 412 12.55 -22.51 -3.25
N LEU A 413 11.53 -21.71 -3.62
CA LEU A 413 11.71 -20.56 -4.51
C LEU A 413 12.62 -19.49 -3.88
N HIS A 414 12.52 -19.26 -2.57
CA HIS A 414 13.34 -18.28 -1.85
C HIS A 414 14.77 -18.75 -1.57
N THR A 415 14.99 -20.05 -1.37
CA THR A 415 16.33 -20.64 -1.19
C THR A 415 17.03 -20.93 -2.51
N GLY A 416 16.33 -20.86 -3.64
CA GLY A 416 16.88 -21.03 -4.98
C GLY A 416 16.92 -22.48 -5.49
N ASP A 417 16.29 -23.42 -4.77
CA ASP A 417 16.14 -24.81 -5.20
C ASP A 417 14.92 -24.96 -6.11
N LYS A 418 15.15 -24.69 -7.40
CA LYS A 418 14.08 -24.61 -8.41
C LYS A 418 13.43 -25.97 -8.72
N GLY A 419 14.20 -27.05 -8.63
CA GLY A 419 13.69 -28.41 -8.88
C GLY A 419 12.70 -28.82 -7.80
N LYS A 420 13.13 -28.68 -6.54
CA LYS A 420 12.27 -28.98 -5.39
C LYS A 420 11.01 -28.11 -5.36
N ALA A 421 11.14 -26.83 -5.70
CA ALA A 421 9.99 -25.94 -5.75
C ALA A 421 8.92 -26.37 -6.78
N LEU A 422 9.35 -26.94 -7.91
CA LEU A 422 8.44 -27.45 -8.94
C LEU A 422 7.78 -28.76 -8.52
N ASP A 423 8.54 -29.66 -7.89
CA ASP A 423 8.02 -30.95 -7.39
C ASP A 423 6.96 -30.74 -6.30
N ASP A 424 7.24 -29.86 -5.33
CA ASP A 424 6.31 -29.50 -4.26
C ASP A 424 5.04 -28.82 -4.83
N ALA A 425 5.20 -27.90 -5.78
CA ALA A 425 4.05 -27.25 -6.43
C ALA A 425 3.21 -28.23 -7.28
N GLY A 426 3.87 -29.18 -7.96
CA GLY A 426 3.22 -30.24 -8.72
C GLY A 426 2.41 -31.17 -7.81
N THR A 427 2.96 -31.53 -6.65
CA THR A 427 2.28 -32.34 -5.65
C THR A 427 1.06 -31.60 -5.07
N TYR A 428 1.21 -30.31 -4.73
CA TYR A 428 0.09 -29.47 -4.30
C TYR A 428 -1.02 -29.39 -5.35
N LYS A 429 -0.67 -29.23 -6.63
CA LYS A 429 -1.63 -29.22 -7.75
C LYS A 429 -2.33 -30.56 -7.93
N GLY A 430 -1.60 -31.67 -7.80
CA GLY A 430 -2.17 -33.01 -7.86
C GLY A 430 -3.20 -33.26 -6.75
N MET A 431 -2.94 -32.78 -5.55
CA MET A 431 -3.85 -32.92 -4.40
C MET A 431 -5.05 -31.96 -4.46
N GLN A 432 -4.86 -30.75 -5.01
CA GLN A 432 -5.91 -29.72 -5.09
C GLN A 432 -6.10 -29.23 -6.54
N PRO A 433 -6.57 -30.09 -7.47
CA PRO A 433 -6.61 -29.77 -8.90
C PRO A 433 -7.62 -28.67 -9.26
N ASN A 434 -8.66 -28.46 -8.45
CA ASN A 434 -9.69 -27.45 -8.69
C ASN A 434 -9.46 -26.14 -7.92
N LEU A 435 -8.33 -26.01 -7.22
CA LEU A 435 -7.99 -24.79 -6.49
C LEU A 435 -7.10 -23.90 -7.35
N SER A 436 -7.52 -22.67 -7.64
CA SER A 436 -6.74 -21.73 -8.45
C SER A 436 -5.35 -21.44 -7.86
N LYS A 437 -5.22 -21.41 -6.53
CA LYS A 437 -3.93 -21.24 -5.84
C LYS A 437 -2.91 -22.34 -6.17
N SER A 438 -3.34 -23.58 -6.42
CA SER A 438 -2.42 -24.67 -6.76
C SER A 438 -1.87 -24.54 -8.17
N CYS A 439 -2.69 -24.05 -9.11
CA CYS A 439 -2.27 -23.61 -10.44
C CYS A 439 -1.22 -22.48 -10.38
N TYR A 440 -1.44 -21.49 -9.53
CA TYR A 440 -0.54 -20.35 -9.40
C TYR A 440 0.80 -20.72 -8.77
N ALA A 441 0.80 -21.60 -7.76
CA ALA A 441 2.03 -22.14 -7.19
C ALA A 441 2.87 -22.86 -8.26
N GLN A 442 2.25 -23.70 -9.09
CA GLN A 442 2.92 -24.41 -10.18
C GLN A 442 3.45 -23.45 -11.25
N GLY A 443 2.66 -22.45 -11.65
CA GLY A 443 3.09 -21.42 -12.60
C GLY A 443 4.29 -20.63 -12.10
N ALA A 444 4.33 -20.25 -10.82
CA ALA A 444 5.45 -19.54 -10.22
C ALA A 444 6.76 -20.35 -10.23
N ALA A 445 6.68 -21.66 -9.95
CA ALA A 445 7.84 -22.55 -10.01
C ALA A 445 8.36 -22.72 -11.46
N LEU A 446 7.47 -22.89 -12.44
CA LEU A 446 7.81 -23.02 -13.85
C LEU A 446 8.47 -21.76 -14.44
N ILE A 447 8.03 -20.57 -14.01
CA ILE A 447 8.68 -19.29 -14.41
C ILE A 447 10.15 -19.27 -13.97
N LEU A 448 10.46 -19.74 -12.76
CA LEU A 448 11.84 -19.75 -12.25
C LEU A 448 12.72 -20.80 -12.95
N MET A 449 12.11 -21.89 -13.42
CA MET A 449 12.72 -22.89 -14.31
C MET A 449 12.87 -22.41 -15.76
N LYS A 450 12.34 -21.23 -16.10
CA LYS A 450 12.28 -20.66 -17.47
C LYS A 450 11.45 -21.51 -18.45
N GLU A 451 10.50 -22.29 -17.92
CA GLU A 451 9.54 -23.07 -18.72
C GLU A 451 8.26 -22.27 -18.94
N TYR A 452 8.36 -21.21 -19.74
CA TYR A 452 7.33 -20.19 -19.85
C TYR A 452 6.02 -20.70 -20.45
N ASP A 453 6.07 -21.62 -21.42
CA ASP A 453 4.87 -22.15 -22.06
C ASP A 453 4.00 -22.93 -21.06
N ARG A 454 4.62 -23.84 -20.30
CA ARG A 454 3.96 -24.60 -19.23
C ARG A 454 3.50 -23.68 -18.08
N ALA A 455 4.27 -22.63 -17.78
CA ALA A 455 3.87 -21.65 -16.79
C ALA A 455 2.59 -20.91 -17.21
N CYS A 456 2.51 -20.49 -18.48
CA CYS A 456 1.31 -19.85 -19.03
C CYS A 456 0.10 -20.77 -18.94
N GLU A 457 0.23 -22.05 -19.31
CA GLU A 457 -0.86 -23.04 -19.19
C GLU A 457 -1.35 -23.22 -17.74
N ALA A 458 -0.41 -23.35 -16.79
CA ALA A 458 -0.74 -23.50 -15.38
C ALA A 458 -1.45 -22.25 -14.81
N LEU A 459 -0.96 -21.06 -15.13
CA LEU A 459 -1.56 -19.79 -14.70
C LEU A 459 -2.94 -19.56 -15.36
N MET A 460 -3.08 -19.86 -16.64
CA MET A 460 -4.35 -19.78 -17.35
C MET A 460 -5.38 -20.74 -16.75
N SER A 461 -4.97 -21.96 -16.38
CA SER A 461 -5.85 -22.90 -15.69
C SER A 461 -6.33 -22.36 -14.34
N GLY A 462 -5.47 -21.63 -13.60
CA GLY A 462 -5.85 -20.94 -12.36
C GLY A 462 -6.88 -19.84 -12.59
N LEU A 463 -6.68 -19.03 -13.65
CA LEU A 463 -7.62 -17.98 -14.05
C LEU A 463 -8.99 -18.56 -14.45
N HIS A 464 -9.01 -19.68 -15.17
CA HIS A 464 -10.27 -20.35 -15.50
C HIS A 464 -10.99 -20.87 -14.25
N LEU A 465 -10.27 -21.30 -13.21
CA LEU A 465 -10.89 -21.72 -11.95
C LEU A 465 -11.45 -20.53 -11.15
N ASP A 466 -10.80 -19.36 -11.18
CA ASP A 466 -11.26 -18.15 -10.49
C ASP A 466 -12.47 -17.48 -11.19
N PHE A 467 -12.60 -17.64 -12.52
CA PHE A 467 -13.56 -16.88 -13.33
C PHE A 467 -14.50 -17.71 -14.21
N GLY A 468 -14.28 -19.02 -14.32
CA GLY A 468 -14.91 -19.90 -15.32
C GLY A 468 -16.32 -20.40 -14.99
N SER A 469 -16.90 -20.10 -13.83
CA SER A 469 -18.29 -20.46 -13.52
C SER A 469 -19.29 -19.38 -13.96
N LYS A 470 -19.24 -19.01 -15.25
CA LYS A 470 -20.37 -18.41 -15.98
C LYS A 470 -20.39 -18.99 -17.41
N PRO A 471 -21.46 -19.65 -17.84
CA PRO A 471 -21.62 -19.99 -19.26
C PRO A 471 -21.92 -18.70 -20.01
N THR A 472 -20.96 -18.20 -20.78
CA THR A 472 -21.25 -17.28 -21.87
C THR A 472 -21.52 -18.12 -23.11
N ASP A 473 -22.79 -18.40 -23.37
CA ASP A 473 -23.27 -18.68 -24.71
C ASP A 473 -22.96 -17.45 -25.57
N ILE A 474 -21.86 -17.52 -26.32
CA ILE A 474 -21.70 -16.73 -27.53
C ILE A 474 -21.54 -17.74 -28.64
N ALA A 475 -22.69 -18.11 -29.21
CA ALA A 475 -22.76 -18.79 -30.48
C ALA A 475 -21.98 -17.98 -31.52
N TYR A 476 -20.88 -18.54 -32.02
CA TYR A 476 -20.31 -18.13 -33.30
C TYR A 476 -21.23 -18.64 -34.40
N SER A 477 -22.27 -17.87 -34.73
CA SER A 477 -22.86 -17.89 -36.07
C SER A 477 -22.15 -16.84 -36.90
N GLY A 478 -21.30 -17.28 -37.82
CA GLY A 478 -20.58 -16.42 -38.74
C GLY A 478 -20.13 -17.21 -39.95
N ASP A 479 -21.07 -17.88 -40.61
CA ASP A 479 -20.98 -18.09 -42.05
C ASP A 479 -20.91 -16.72 -42.71
N HIS A 480 -19.88 -16.48 -43.51
CA HIS A 480 -20.05 -16.02 -44.88
C HIS A 480 -18.78 -16.31 -45.67
N GLN A 481 -19.02 -17.04 -46.76
CA GLN A 481 -18.13 -17.29 -47.91
C GLN A 481 -17.62 -16.01 -48.56
#